data_AF-A0A4Q0Z859-F1
#
_entry.id   AF-A0A4Q0Z859-F1
#
_cell.length_a   1.000
_cell.length_b   1.000
_cell.length_c   1.000
_cell.angle_alpha   90.00
_cell.angle_beta   90.00
_cell.angle_gamma   90.00
#
_symmetry.space_group_name_H-M   'P 1'
#
loop_
_entity.id
_entity.type
_entity.pdbx_description
1 polymer ?
#
loop_
_entity_poly.entity_id
_entity_poly.type
_entity_poly.pdbx_seq_one_letter_code
_entity_poly.pdbx_strand_id
1 'polypeptide(L)' 'MSTTTELAEIQLAGTKKGKIFISNITEPYGKGTDDVVSIGISLNGENVEWKSHIPYANLEEVIEVLQKAKK' A
#
# COMPACT_ATOMS: atom_id res chain seq x y z
N MET A 1 13.16 13.72 -5.30
CA MET A 1 13.31 12.26 -5.13
C MET A 1 12.07 11.80 -4.40
N SER A 2 11.41 10.75 -4.88
CA SER A 2 10.20 10.25 -4.23
C SER A 2 10.53 9.76 -2.82
N THR A 3 9.71 10.14 -1.84
CA THR A 3 9.90 9.76 -0.43
C THR A 3 8.84 8.75 -0.06
N THR A 4 9.24 7.61 0.51
CA THR A 4 8.31 6.58 0.99
C THR A 4 8.23 6.65 2.51
N THR A 5 7.02 6.79 3.05
CA THR A 5 6.74 6.81 4.48
C THR A 5 5.82 5.65 4.82
N GLU A 6 6.27 4.72 5.66
CA GLU A 6 5.43 3.62 6.13
C GLU A 6 4.33 4.13 7.06
N LEU A 7 3.10 3.74 6.76
CA LEU A 7 1.90 4.08 7.53
C LEU A 7 1.48 2.92 8.43
N ALA A 8 1.58 1.68 7.92
CA ALA A 8 1.22 0.49 8.67
C ALA A 8 1.94 -0.76 8.16
N GLU A 9 2.18 -1.68 9.10
CA GLU A 9 2.61 -3.05 8.83
C GLU A 9 1.59 -4.01 9.46
N ILE A 10 1.08 -4.95 8.67
CA ILE A 10 0.04 -5.90 9.07
C ILE A 10 0.53 -7.32 8.77
N GLN A 11 0.33 -8.26 9.69
CA GLN A 11 0.66 -9.65 9.43
C GLN A 11 -0.25 -10.25 8.35
N LEU A 12 0.34 -10.89 7.34
CA LEU A 12 -0.40 -11.58 6.28
C LEU A 12 -0.98 -12.89 6.83
N ALA A 13 -2.31 -12.98 6.83
CA ALA A 13 -3.04 -14.17 7.27
C ALA A 13 -2.60 -15.43 6.50
N GLY A 14 -2.51 -16.56 7.22
CA GLY A 14 -2.10 -17.84 6.63
C GLY A 14 -0.59 -18.01 6.41
N THR A 15 0.22 -17.02 6.76
CA THR A 15 1.68 -17.11 6.68
C THR A 15 2.34 -16.89 8.04
N LYS A 16 3.52 -17.49 8.23
CA LYS A 16 4.30 -17.30 9.47
C LYS A 16 5.05 -15.96 9.49
N LYS A 17 5.46 -15.47 8.32
CA LYS A 17 6.33 -14.30 8.18
C LYS A 17 5.81 -13.24 7.21
N GLY A 18 4.78 -13.54 6.43
CA GLY A 18 4.29 -12.62 5.43
C GLY A 18 3.69 -11.36 6.07
N LYS A 19 3.81 -10.26 5.35
CA LYS A 19 3.43 -8.92 5.80
C LYS A 19 2.74 -8.15 4.68
N ILE A 20 1.79 -7.31 5.06
CA ILE A 20 1.17 -6.30 4.23
C ILE A 20 1.68 -4.95 4.74
N PHE A 21 2.31 -4.19 3.86
CA PHE A 21 2.84 -2.87 4.12
C PHE A 21 1.94 -1.84 3.46
N ILE A 22 1.61 -0.77 4.17
CA ILE A 22 0.90 0.38 3.62
C ILE A 22 1.81 1.58 3.81
N SER A 23 2.13 2.27 2.73
CA SER A 23 3.05 3.41 2.75
C SER A 23 2.53 4.57 1.91
N ASN A 24 2.76 5.79 2.37
CA ASN A 24 2.63 6.97 1.52
C ASN A 24 3.87 7.09 0.62
N ILE A 25 3.68 7.44 -0.64
CA ILE A 25 4.78 7.78 -1.55
C ILE A 25 4.55 9.18 -2.08
N THR A 26 5.44 10.10 -1.72
CA THR A 26 5.42 11.49 -2.16
C THR A 26 6.10 11.62 -3.52
N GLU A 27 5.45 12.35 -4.43
CA GLU A 27 5.95 12.62 -5.79
C GLU A 27 6.50 11.35 -6.50
N PRO A 28 5.75 10.22 -6.54
CA PRO A 28 6.23 8.93 -7.03
C PRO A 28 6.63 8.97 -8.51
N TYR A 29 6.07 9.90 -9.28
CA TYR A 29 6.31 10.07 -10.72
C TYR A 29 7.10 11.34 -11.05
N GLY A 30 7.70 11.98 -10.04
CA GLY A 30 8.52 13.18 -10.19
C GLY A 30 7.91 14.42 -9.55
N LYS A 31 8.68 15.51 -9.59
CA LYS A 31 8.35 16.74 -8.87
C LYS A 31 7.01 17.33 -9.33
N GLY A 32 6.15 17.68 -8.38
CA GLY A 32 4.82 18.24 -8.63
C GLY A 32 3.76 17.22 -9.03
N THR A 33 4.06 15.93 -8.97
CA THR A 33 3.04 14.87 -9.13
C THR A 33 2.38 14.58 -7.80
N ASP A 34 1.11 14.23 -7.84
CA ASP A 34 0.34 13.93 -6.63
C ASP A 34 0.89 12.71 -5.89
N ASP A 35 0.80 12.77 -4.57
CA ASP A 35 1.14 11.67 -3.69
C ASP A 35 0.19 10.48 -3.92
N VAL A 36 0.67 9.28 -3.59
CA VAL A 36 -0.13 8.06 -3.68
C VAL A 36 0.04 7.24 -2.40
N VAL A 37 -0.99 6.50 -2.03
CA VAL A 37 -0.83 5.40 -1.06
C VAL A 37 -0.46 4.13 -1.82
N SER A 38 0.51 3.40 -1.31
CA SER A 38 0.98 2.14 -1.87
C SER A 38 0.72 1.01 -0.89
N ILE A 39 0.13 -0.07 -1.38
CA ILE A 39 -0.05 -1.31 -0.63
C ILE A 39 0.91 -2.36 -1.19
N GLY A 40 1.80 -2.86 -0.33
CA GLY A 40 2.77 -3.90 -0.64
C GLY A 40 2.47 -5.21 0.10
N ILE A 41 2.60 -6.35 -0.56
CA ILE A 41 2.48 -7.68 0.07
C ILE A 41 3.81 -8.43 -0.09
N SER A 42 4.31 -9.01 1.00
CA SER A 42 5.49 -9.88 1.05
C SER A 42 5.12 -11.20 1.71
N LEU A 43 5.51 -12.34 1.13
CA LEU A 43 5.23 -13.68 1.68
C LEU A 43 6.23 -14.10 2.78
N ASN A 44 7.44 -13.58 2.72
CA ASN A 44 8.56 -13.86 3.65
C ASN A 44 8.80 -12.74 4.66
N GLY A 45 8.08 -11.62 4.54
CA GLY A 45 8.19 -10.45 5.44
C GLY A 45 9.31 -9.48 5.05
N GLU A 46 10.01 -9.76 3.96
CA GLU A 46 11.13 -9.01 3.41
C GLU A 46 10.98 -8.98 1.89
N ASN A 47 11.24 -7.87 1.22
CA ASN A 47 10.97 -7.70 -0.22
C ASN A 47 9.48 -7.84 -0.58
N VAL A 48 8.89 -6.71 -1.00
CA VAL A 48 7.50 -6.65 -1.45
C VAL A 48 7.38 -7.32 -2.82
N GLU A 49 6.61 -8.40 -2.92
CA GLU A 49 6.38 -9.13 -4.18
C GLU A 49 5.32 -8.44 -5.05
N TRP A 50 4.26 -7.93 -4.43
CA TRP A 50 3.21 -7.20 -5.10
C TRP A 50 3.07 -5.82 -4.50
N LYS A 51 3.03 -4.78 -5.33
CA LYS A 51 2.72 -3.41 -4.91
C LYS A 51 1.67 -2.80 -5.82
N SER A 52 0.77 -2.01 -5.25
CA SER A 52 -0.25 -1.25 -5.98
C SER A 52 -0.24 0.19 -5.49
N HIS A 53 -0.03 1.12 -6.41
CA HIS A 53 -0.13 2.55 -6.13
C HIS A 53 -1.58 3.00 -6.37
N ILE A 54 -2.17 3.62 -5.37
CA ILE A 54 -3.54 4.11 -5.37
C ILE A 54 -3.45 5.64 -5.18
N PRO A 55 -3.86 6.42 -6.19
CA PRO A 55 -3.99 7.86 -6.04
C PRO A 55 -4.93 8.21 -4.89
N TYR A 56 -4.59 9.20 -4.07
CA TYR A 56 -5.47 9.63 -2.97
C TYR A 56 -6.86 10.05 -3.44
N ALA A 57 -6.96 10.59 -4.66
CA ALA A 57 -8.23 10.94 -5.28
C ALA A 57 -9.20 9.75 -5.43
N ASN A 58 -8.70 8.52 -5.50
CA ASN A 58 -9.52 7.30 -5.60
C ASN A 58 -9.58 6.50 -4.28
N LEU A 59 -8.94 6.99 -3.22
CA LEU A 59 -8.77 6.20 -2.00
C LEU A 59 -10.11 5.90 -1.31
N GLU A 60 -11.03 6.85 -1.26
CA GLU A 60 -12.35 6.62 -0.65
C GLU A 60 -13.14 5.51 -1.38
N GLU A 61 -13.19 5.56 -2.71
CA GLU A 61 -13.87 4.55 -3.51
C GLU A 61 -13.27 3.15 -3.30
N VAL A 62 -11.93 3.05 -3.24
CA VAL A 62 -11.24 1.80 -2.92
C VAL A 62 -11.61 1.30 -1.53
N ILE A 63 -11.61 2.18 -0.51
CA ILE A 63 -11.99 1.82 0.85
C ILE A 63 -13.43 1.31 0.90
N GLU A 64 -14.37 1.98 0.22
CA GLU A 64 -15.76 1.54 0.16
C GLU A 64 -15.89 0.12 -0.41
N VAL A 65 -15.19 -0.16 -1.51
CA VAL A 65 -15.20 -1.50 -2.13
C VAL A 65 -14.59 -2.54 -1.20
N LEU A 66 -13.47 -2.23 -0.54
CA LEU A 66 -12.84 -3.12 0.44
C LEU A 66 -13.74 -3.41 1.64
N GLN A 67 -14.46 -2.40 2.14
CA GLN A 67 -15.44 -2.58 3.22
C GLN A 67 -16.60 -3.49 2.80
N LYS A 68 -17.12 -3.33 1.58
CA LYS A 68 -18.16 -4.21 1.01
C LYS A 68 -17.65 -5.64 0.78
N ALA A 69 -16.36 -5.80 0.50
CA ALA A 69 -15.73 -7.10 0.28
C ALA A 69 -15.44 -7.88 1.57
N LYS A 70 -15.61 -7.26 2.76
CA LYS A 70 -15.48 -7.94 4.04
C LYS A 70 -16.55 -9.04 4.15
N LYS A 71 -16.13 -10.29 3.93
CA LYS A 71 -16.95 -11.49 4.11
C LYS A 71 -16.97 -11.92 5.57
#